data_AF-A0A539DUZ0-F1
#
_entry.id   AF-A0A539DUZ0-F1
#
_cell.length_a   1.000
_cell.length_b   1.000
_cell.length_c   1.000
_cell.angle_alpha   90.00
_cell.angle_beta   90.00
_cell.angle_gamma   90.00
#
_symmetry.space_group_name_H-M   'P 1'
#
loop_
_entity.id
_entity.type
_entity.pdbx_description
1 polymer ?
#
loop_
_entity_poly.entity_id
_entity_poly.type
_entity_poly.pdbx_seq_one_letter_code
_entity_poly.pdbx_strand_id
1 'polypeptide(L)'
;MNHYERLGVKPTATDADVRRAYRQAARATHPDRHGERSAGQMAEVNEAWRVLGDRDRRRDYDAEIAAAGEPVASWSSPSAPADPATQGSAPPAAPVYEPARFPWRFMAAMATAGIAIVIVGHLLTDQQPPPAPDGILRSGDCVSLTVTFEAYEVSCSVEHDAVVSALIPIDQVCPSGTEAFRDRQGLGTACVVRSDSADP
;
A
#
# COMPACT_ATOMS: atom_id res chain seq x y z
N MET A 1 -5.48 -20.55 29.43
CA MET A 1 -4.82 -19.27 29.72
C MET A 1 -5.61 -18.18 29.02
N ASN A 2 -6.31 -17.33 29.77
CA ASN A 2 -7.18 -16.29 29.22
C ASN A 2 -6.37 -15.08 28.70
N HIS A 3 -6.98 -14.17 27.93
CA HIS A 3 -6.27 -13.01 27.38
C HIS A 3 -5.72 -12.07 28.47
N TYR A 4 -6.37 -12.02 29.64
CA TYR A 4 -5.93 -11.24 30.79
C TYR A 4 -4.62 -11.78 31.38
N GLU A 5 -4.49 -13.09 31.51
CA GLU A 5 -3.28 -13.80 31.94
C GLU A 5 -2.15 -13.68 30.91
N ARG A 6 -2.48 -13.74 29.61
CA ARG A 6 -1.48 -13.52 28.53
C ARG A 6 -0.81 -12.16 28.65
N LEU A 7 -1.55 -11.13 29.05
CA LEU A 7 -1.03 -9.78 29.27
C LEU A 7 -0.61 -9.51 30.73
N GLY A 8 -0.85 -10.44 31.65
CA GLY A 8 -0.52 -10.28 33.08
C GLY A 8 -1.34 -9.20 33.79
N VAL A 9 -2.59 -8.97 33.38
CA VAL A 9 -3.49 -7.95 33.96
C VAL A 9 -4.77 -8.58 34.50
N LYS A 10 -5.39 -7.94 35.48
CA LYS A 10 -6.68 -8.39 36.02
C LYS A 10 -7.84 -8.06 35.05
N PRO A 11 -8.96 -8.80 35.08
CA PRO A 11 -10.17 -8.42 34.35
C PRO A 11 -10.69 -7.01 34.69
N THR A 12 -10.40 -6.53 35.90
CA THR A 12 -10.74 -5.18 36.37
C THR A 12 -9.75 -4.09 35.94
N ALA A 13 -8.70 -4.42 35.19
CA ALA A 13 -7.68 -3.46 34.76
C ALA A 13 -8.28 -2.36 33.86
N THR A 14 -7.82 -1.13 34.02
CA THR A 14 -8.25 -0.04 33.14
C THR A 14 -7.69 -0.23 31.74
N ASP A 15 -8.28 0.41 30.72
CA ASP A 15 -7.73 0.35 29.36
C ASP A 15 -6.27 0.78 29.35
N ALA A 16 -5.93 1.86 30.06
CA ALA A 16 -4.55 2.34 30.18
C ALA A 16 -3.59 1.26 30.71
N ASP A 17 -4.01 0.45 31.68
CA ASP A 17 -3.22 -0.65 32.22
C ASP A 17 -3.04 -1.78 31.20
N VAL A 18 -4.11 -2.15 30.47
CA VAL A 18 -4.05 -3.14 29.39
C VAL A 18 -3.08 -2.69 28.29
N ARG A 19 -3.16 -1.41 27.85
CA ARG A 19 -2.23 -0.84 26.86
C ARG A 19 -0.79 -0.81 27.35
N ARG A 20 -0.58 -0.55 28.64
CA ARG A 20 0.76 -0.56 29.23
C ARG A 20 1.32 -1.98 29.27
N ALA A 21 0.52 -2.94 29.70
CA ALA A 21 0.90 -4.34 29.79
C ALA A 21 1.24 -4.93 28.42
N TYR A 22 0.41 -4.68 27.40
CA TYR A 22 0.71 -5.08 26.01
C TYR A 22 2.07 -4.55 25.54
N ARG A 23 2.34 -3.25 25.73
CA ARG A 23 3.63 -2.65 25.32
C ARG A 23 4.82 -3.24 26.08
N GLN A 24 4.64 -3.71 27.31
CA GLN A 24 5.69 -4.37 28.08
C GLN A 24 5.91 -5.80 27.58
N ALA A 25 4.84 -6.57 27.42
CA ALA A 25 4.89 -7.93 26.89
C ALA A 25 5.48 -7.97 25.47
N ALA A 26 4.99 -7.12 24.56
CA ALA A 26 5.49 -7.03 23.18
C ALA A 26 6.99 -6.74 23.09
N ARG A 27 7.53 -5.89 23.99
CA ARG A 27 8.97 -5.61 24.06
C ARG A 27 9.78 -6.78 24.63
N ALA A 28 9.19 -7.55 25.53
CA ALA A 28 9.83 -8.73 26.12
C ALA A 28 9.80 -9.95 25.17
N THR A 29 8.85 -10.00 24.23
CA THR A 29 8.68 -11.12 23.29
C THR A 29 9.07 -10.78 21.86
N HIS A 30 9.66 -9.62 21.58
CA HIS A 30 9.92 -9.19 20.20
C HIS A 30 10.99 -10.06 19.51
N PRO A 31 10.72 -10.60 18.30
CA PRO A 31 11.66 -11.47 17.57
C PRO A 31 12.98 -10.77 17.21
N ASP A 32 12.98 -9.46 16.96
CA ASP A 32 14.22 -8.71 16.73
C ASP A 32 15.21 -8.78 17.89
N ARG A 33 14.72 -8.94 19.14
CA ARG A 33 15.55 -8.97 20.34
C ARG A 33 15.81 -10.40 20.84
N HIS A 34 14.88 -11.32 20.58
CA HIS A 34 14.87 -12.66 21.18
C HIS A 34 14.88 -13.79 20.14
N GLY A 35 14.99 -13.47 18.85
CA GLY A 35 15.00 -14.40 17.73
C GLY A 35 13.65 -15.05 17.44
N GLU A 36 13.60 -15.88 16.39
CA GLU A 36 12.37 -16.54 15.91
C GLU A 36 11.67 -17.40 16.98
N ARG A 37 12.41 -17.89 17.99
CA ARG A 37 11.84 -18.65 19.11
C ARG A 37 10.81 -17.85 19.92
N SER A 38 10.89 -16.53 19.88
CA SER A 38 9.95 -15.62 20.54
C SER A 38 8.73 -15.24 19.68
N ALA A 39 8.73 -15.58 18.38
CA ALA A 39 7.64 -15.24 17.46
C ALA A 39 6.30 -15.87 17.88
N GLY A 40 6.32 -17.11 18.40
CA GLY A 40 5.12 -17.76 18.95
C GLY A 40 4.56 -17.01 20.15
N GLN A 41 5.43 -16.60 21.09
CA GLN A 41 5.02 -15.84 22.27
C GLN A 41 4.47 -14.46 21.89
N MET A 42 5.10 -13.80 20.91
CA MET A 42 4.63 -12.52 20.37
C MET A 42 3.26 -12.65 19.70
N ALA A 43 3.02 -13.71 18.95
CA ALA A 43 1.72 -13.96 18.31
C ALA A 43 0.60 -14.08 19.35
N GLU A 44 0.85 -14.78 20.45
CA GLU A 44 -0.12 -14.94 21.52
C GLU A 44 -0.36 -13.64 22.33
N VAL A 45 0.66 -12.80 22.50
CA VAL A 45 0.54 -11.45 23.09
C VAL A 45 -0.30 -10.55 22.19
N ASN A 46 -0.08 -10.59 20.87
CA ASN A 46 -0.85 -9.84 19.89
C ASN A 46 -2.32 -10.29 19.85
N GLU A 47 -2.57 -11.58 19.98
CA GLU A 47 -3.93 -12.11 20.01
C GLU A 47 -4.71 -11.63 21.24
N ALA A 48 -4.07 -11.62 22.42
CA ALA A 48 -4.68 -11.06 23.62
C ALA A 48 -4.98 -9.55 23.48
N TRP A 49 -4.07 -8.80 22.84
CA TRP A 49 -4.27 -7.39 22.56
C TRP A 49 -5.38 -7.11 21.54
N ARG A 50 -5.54 -7.98 20.54
CA ARG A 50 -6.61 -7.87 19.53
C ARG A 50 -8.00 -7.88 20.17
N VAL A 51 -8.16 -8.59 21.28
CA VAL A 51 -9.41 -8.68 22.04
C VAL A 51 -9.50 -7.59 23.11
N LEU A 52 -8.48 -7.47 23.97
CA LEU A 52 -8.53 -6.58 25.14
C LEU A 52 -8.21 -5.11 24.84
N GLY A 53 -7.57 -4.83 23.70
CA GLY A 53 -7.17 -3.48 23.29
C GLY A 53 -8.33 -2.62 22.76
N ASP A 54 -9.42 -3.24 22.35
CA ASP A 54 -10.65 -2.59 21.91
C ASP A 54 -11.77 -2.77 22.95
N ARG A 55 -12.50 -1.68 23.25
CA ARG A 55 -13.51 -1.68 24.30
C ARG A 55 -14.70 -2.58 24.02
N ASP A 56 -15.18 -2.57 22.78
CA ASP A 56 -16.36 -3.36 22.39
C ASP A 56 -16.01 -4.84 22.39
N ARG A 57 -14.84 -5.18 21.83
CA ARG A 57 -14.36 -6.57 21.80
C ARG A 57 -14.05 -7.12 23.19
N ARG A 58 -13.51 -6.28 24.07
CA ARG A 58 -13.28 -6.65 25.47
C ARG A 58 -14.59 -6.91 26.19
N ARG A 59 -15.60 -6.07 25.99
CA ARG A 59 -16.94 -6.27 26.58
C ARG A 59 -17.56 -7.58 26.11
N ASP A 60 -17.49 -7.87 24.81
CA ASP A 60 -18.06 -9.09 24.24
C ASP A 60 -17.33 -10.33 24.80
N TYR A 61 -16.00 -10.27 24.90
CA TYR A 61 -15.18 -11.31 25.55
C TYR A 61 -15.51 -11.51 27.04
N ASP A 62 -15.71 -10.41 27.78
CA ASP A 62 -16.10 -10.48 29.20
C ASP A 62 -17.49 -11.11 29.36
N ALA A 63 -18.42 -10.85 28.44
CA ALA A 63 -19.74 -11.46 28.43
C ALA A 63 -19.68 -12.97 28.11
N GLU A 64 -18.83 -13.37 27.17
CA GLU A 64 -18.59 -14.78 26.83
C GLU A 64 -18.03 -15.56 28.03
N ILE A 65 -17.03 -15.02 28.73
CA ILE A 65 -16.45 -15.66 29.92
C ILE A 65 -17.46 -15.73 31.07
N ALA A 66 -18.25 -14.67 31.28
CA ALA A 66 -19.28 -14.65 32.31
C ALA A 66 -20.37 -15.70 32.06
N ALA A 67 -20.76 -15.91 30.79
CA ALA A 67 -21.73 -16.93 30.39
C ALA A 67 -21.17 -18.36 30.49
N ALA A 68 -19.86 -18.54 30.28
CA ALA A 68 -19.20 -19.85 30.34
C ALA A 68 -19.02 -20.40 31.78
N GLY A 69 -19.33 -19.61 32.81
CA GLY A 69 -19.26 -20.05 34.21
C GLY A 69 -17.83 -20.31 34.71
N GLU A 70 -16.80 -19.91 33.94
CA GLU A 70 -15.40 -19.97 34.36
C GLU A 70 -15.21 -18.98 35.51
N PRO A 71 -14.87 -19.45 36.74
CA PRO A 71 -14.66 -18.55 37.85
C PRO A 71 -13.43 -17.68 37.55
N VAL A 72 -13.67 -16.39 37.34
CA VAL A 72 -12.65 -15.32 37.27
C VAL A 72 -11.79 -15.20 38.54
N ALA A 73 -11.99 -16.10 39.51
CA ALA A 73 -11.45 -16.07 40.86
C ALA A 73 -10.21 -16.96 41.10
N SER A 74 -9.74 -17.76 40.15
CA SER A 74 -8.48 -18.50 40.33
C SER A 74 -7.29 -17.82 39.62
N TRP A 75 -7.07 -16.54 39.91
CA TRP A 75 -5.89 -15.83 39.45
C TRP A 75 -4.70 -16.18 40.37
N SER A 76 -3.96 -17.24 40.03
CA SER A 76 -2.69 -17.57 40.68
C SER A 76 -1.55 -16.86 39.96
N SER A 77 -1.26 -15.63 40.40
CA SER A 77 -0.04 -14.92 39.97
C SER A 77 1.19 -15.71 40.45
N PRO A 78 2.29 -15.83 39.68
CA PRO A 78 3.58 -16.18 40.25
C PRO A 78 3.93 -15.10 41.28
N SER A 79 3.94 -15.48 42.55
CA SER A 79 4.26 -14.59 43.66
C SER A 79 5.66 -14.02 43.47
N ALA A 80 5.77 -12.72 43.19
CA ALA A 80 6.93 -11.96 43.62
C ALA A 80 6.98 -12.04 45.17
N PRO A 81 8.17 -12.09 45.80
CA PRO A 81 8.26 -12.19 47.25
C PRO A 81 7.50 -11.03 47.91
N ALA A 82 6.64 -11.34 48.87
CA ALA A 82 5.93 -10.33 49.65
C ALA A 82 6.87 -9.75 50.71
N ASP A 83 7.27 -8.48 50.54
CA ASP A 83 7.94 -7.70 51.57
C ASP A 83 6.96 -7.38 52.72
N PRO A 84 7.29 -7.69 53.99
CA PRO A 84 6.43 -7.37 55.12
C PRO A 84 6.81 -5.98 55.68
N ALA A 85 6.52 -4.93 54.93
CA ALA A 85 6.41 -3.58 55.46
C ALA A 85 5.87 -2.67 54.37
N THR A 86 4.66 -2.12 54.54
CA THR A 86 4.38 -0.69 54.34
C THR A 86 2.92 -0.45 54.72
N GLN A 87 2.74 0.08 55.93
CA GLN A 87 1.52 0.77 56.34
C GLN A 87 1.37 2.03 55.49
N GLY A 88 0.14 2.31 55.04
CA GLY A 88 -0.35 3.65 54.71
C GLY A 88 0.48 4.45 53.71
N SER A 89 0.27 4.22 52.41
CA SER A 89 0.51 5.23 51.38
C SER A 89 -0.38 4.91 50.19
N ALA A 90 -1.20 5.89 49.77
CA ALA A 90 -1.95 5.80 48.53
C ALA A 90 -1.01 5.42 47.38
N PRO A 91 -1.44 4.60 46.40
CA PRO A 91 -0.61 4.23 45.28
C PRO A 91 -0.08 5.51 44.60
N PRO A 92 1.20 5.58 44.22
CA PRO A 92 1.71 6.74 43.48
C PRO A 92 0.86 6.90 42.22
N ALA A 93 0.38 8.13 42.00
CA ALA A 93 -0.38 8.47 40.81
C ALA A 93 0.38 7.94 39.58
N ALA A 94 -0.30 7.14 38.76
CA ALA A 94 0.28 6.61 37.54
C ALA A 94 0.90 7.77 36.73
N PRO A 95 2.08 7.58 36.10
CA PRO A 95 2.66 8.63 35.29
C PRO A 95 1.62 9.08 34.26
N VAL A 96 1.24 10.35 34.33
CA VAL A 96 0.35 10.98 33.36
C VAL A 96 1.09 10.90 32.03
N TYR A 97 0.65 9.98 31.19
CA TYR A 97 1.18 9.85 29.85
C TYR A 97 0.76 11.09 29.07
N GLU A 98 1.65 12.07 28.96
CA GLU A 98 1.48 13.13 27.97
C GLU A 98 1.53 12.46 26.59
N PRO A 99 0.48 12.63 25.76
CA PRO A 99 0.50 12.10 24.41
C PRO A 99 1.72 12.67 23.70
N ALA A 100 2.43 11.82 22.94
CA ALA A 100 3.57 12.26 22.16
C ALA A 100 3.13 13.44 21.27
N ARG A 101 3.65 14.63 21.58
CA ARG A 101 3.43 15.86 20.81
C ARG A 101 4.13 15.74 19.46
N PHE A 102 3.47 15.02 18.55
CA PHE A 102 3.93 14.88 17.18
C PHE A 102 3.95 16.28 16.55
N PRO A 103 5.06 16.71 15.92
CA PRO A 103 5.19 18.07 15.40
C PRO A 103 4.39 18.22 14.10
N TRP A 104 3.06 18.18 14.19
CA TRP A 104 2.14 18.19 13.05
C TRP A 104 2.37 19.38 12.12
N ARG A 105 2.78 20.53 12.68
CA ARG A 105 3.17 21.72 11.91
C ARG A 105 4.37 21.45 10.98
N PHE A 106 5.38 20.76 11.48
CA PHE A 106 6.58 20.40 10.70
C PHE A 106 6.22 19.38 9.61
N MET A 107 5.42 18.37 9.96
CA MET A 107 4.98 17.35 9.01
C MET A 107 4.07 17.92 7.91
N ALA A 108 3.14 18.80 8.27
CA ALA A 108 2.29 19.50 7.31
C ALA A 108 3.13 20.40 6.39
N ALA A 109 4.10 21.15 6.94
CA ALA A 109 4.99 21.98 6.13
C ALA A 109 5.80 21.15 5.13
N MET A 110 6.38 20.03 5.56
CA MET A 110 7.12 19.11 4.69
C MET A 110 6.23 18.50 3.61
N ALA A 111 5.00 18.09 3.94
CA ALA A 111 4.04 17.58 2.97
C ALA A 111 3.66 18.64 1.92
N THR A 112 3.39 19.88 2.35
CA THR A 112 3.09 20.99 1.42
C THR A 112 4.27 21.33 0.52
N ALA A 113 5.50 21.34 1.06
CA ALA A 113 6.71 21.58 0.29
C ALA A 113 6.94 20.47 -0.75
N GLY A 114 6.77 19.20 -0.36
CA GLY A 114 6.87 18.06 -1.27
C GLY A 114 5.85 18.14 -2.42
N ILE A 115 4.58 18.44 -2.10
CA ILE A 115 3.53 18.60 -3.11
C ILE A 115 3.86 19.77 -4.05
N ALA A 116 4.30 20.92 -3.51
CA ALA A 116 4.68 22.07 -4.31
C ALA A 116 5.86 21.77 -5.24
N ILE A 117 6.88 21.02 -4.77
CA ILE A 117 8.02 20.60 -5.59
C ILE A 117 7.56 19.72 -6.75
N VAL A 118 6.65 18.77 -6.52
CA VAL A 118 6.11 17.91 -7.59
C VAL A 118 5.28 18.72 -8.59
N ILE A 119 4.41 19.62 -8.12
CA ILE A 119 3.60 20.48 -8.99
C ILE A 119 4.49 21.39 -9.84
N VAL A 120 5.45 22.08 -9.21
CA VAL A 120 6.42 22.93 -9.92
C VAL A 120 7.25 22.08 -10.88
N GLY A 121 7.67 20.89 -10.48
CA GLY A 121 8.33 19.93 -11.36
C GLY A 121 7.50 19.60 -12.60
N HIS A 122 6.20 19.33 -12.46
CA HIS A 122 5.31 19.10 -13.61
C HIS A 122 5.03 20.35 -14.44
N LEU A 123 4.98 21.54 -13.84
CA LEU A 123 4.82 22.79 -14.58
C LEU A 123 6.07 23.19 -15.35
N LEU A 124 7.25 22.77 -14.88
CA LEU A 124 8.55 23.05 -15.51
C LEU A 124 9.05 21.92 -16.43
N THR A 125 8.51 20.71 -16.30
CA THR A 125 8.81 19.62 -17.22
C THR A 125 7.87 19.77 -18.41
N ASP A 126 8.35 20.44 -19.45
CA ASP A 126 7.71 20.38 -20.76
C ASP A 126 7.45 18.91 -21.10
N GLN A 127 6.22 18.61 -21.53
CA GLN A 127 5.80 17.30 -22.04
C GLN A 127 6.93 16.76 -22.90
N GLN A 128 7.59 15.69 -22.45
CA GLN A 128 8.71 15.10 -23.17
C GLN A 128 8.24 14.90 -24.61
N PRO A 129 8.94 15.44 -25.63
CA PRO A 129 8.49 15.37 -26.99
C PRO A 129 8.21 13.89 -27.33
N PRO A 130 7.19 13.62 -28.15
CA PRO A 130 6.86 12.25 -28.52
C PRO A 130 8.13 11.53 -28.96
N PRO A 131 8.31 10.25 -28.58
CA PRO A 131 9.51 9.51 -28.96
C PRO A 131 9.70 9.61 -30.46
N ALA A 132 10.96 9.81 -30.87
CA ALA A 132 11.29 9.83 -32.29
C ALA A 132 10.84 8.49 -32.93
N PRO A 133 10.40 8.49 -34.21
CA PRO A 133 10.04 7.28 -34.93
C PRO A 133 11.14 6.21 -34.81
N ASP A 134 10.78 5.03 -34.30
CA ASP A 134 11.71 3.90 -34.15
C ASP A 134 11.79 3.07 -35.45
N GLY A 135 10.94 3.40 -36.42
CA GLY A 135 10.80 2.80 -37.74
C GLY A 135 9.84 1.63 -37.77
N ILE A 136 9.39 1.12 -36.63
CA ILE A 136 8.57 -0.11 -36.53
C ILE A 136 7.11 0.28 -36.60
N LEU A 137 6.43 -0.08 -37.69
CA LEU A 137 5.02 0.23 -37.88
C LEU A 137 4.12 -0.56 -36.91
N ARG A 138 3.30 0.17 -36.16
CA ARG A 138 2.28 -0.33 -35.24
C ARG A 138 0.96 0.35 -35.52
N SER A 139 -0.12 -0.25 -35.03
CA SER A 139 -1.44 0.39 -35.07
C SER A 139 -1.41 1.73 -34.33
N GLY A 140 -1.84 2.80 -35.00
CA GLY A 140 -1.85 4.17 -34.48
C GLY A 140 -0.68 5.02 -34.95
N ASP A 141 0.34 4.44 -35.57
CA ASP A 141 1.50 5.19 -36.03
C ASP A 141 1.17 5.99 -37.30
N CYS A 142 1.70 7.21 -37.36
CA CYS A 142 1.60 8.05 -38.55
C CYS A 142 2.68 7.66 -39.55
N VAL A 143 2.32 7.62 -40.84
CA VAL A 143 3.22 7.20 -41.90
C VAL A 143 3.22 8.16 -43.06
N SER A 144 4.35 8.21 -43.74
CA SER A 144 4.41 8.76 -45.09
C SER A 144 4.52 7.63 -46.11
N LEU A 145 3.84 7.81 -47.23
CA LEU A 145 3.60 6.80 -48.24
C LEU A 145 4.38 7.15 -49.50
N THR A 146 5.18 6.22 -49.99
CA THR A 146 5.95 6.42 -51.22
C THR A 146 5.16 6.00 -52.46
N VAL A 147 5.57 6.52 -53.62
CA VAL A 147 5.04 6.08 -54.93
C VAL A 147 5.35 4.61 -55.26
N THR A 148 6.25 3.98 -54.51
CA THR A 148 6.61 2.56 -54.62
C THR A 148 5.79 1.65 -53.70
N PHE A 149 4.69 2.16 -53.13
CA PHE A 149 3.81 1.45 -52.19
C PHE A 149 4.52 0.98 -50.91
N GLU A 150 5.44 1.80 -50.39
CA GLU A 150 6.07 1.58 -49.09
C GLU A 150 5.56 2.60 -48.06
N ALA A 151 5.38 2.15 -46.82
CA ALA A 151 5.07 3.00 -45.68
C ALA A 151 6.27 3.06 -44.74
N TYR A 152 6.56 4.26 -44.21
CA TYR A 152 7.55 4.45 -43.16
C TYR A 152 7.03 5.40 -42.08
N GLU A 153 7.43 5.12 -40.85
CA GLU A 153 6.99 5.87 -39.67
C GLU A 153 7.50 7.31 -39.71
N VAL A 154 6.61 8.25 -39.40
CA VAL A 154 6.90 9.67 -39.19
C VAL A 154 6.20 10.14 -37.92
N SER A 155 6.66 11.25 -37.34
CA SER A 155 5.98 11.82 -36.18
C SER A 155 4.58 12.30 -36.58
N CYS A 156 3.56 11.95 -35.78
CA CYS A 156 2.21 12.49 -35.95
C CYS A 156 2.14 14.02 -35.73
N SER A 157 3.17 14.62 -35.13
CA SER A 157 3.24 16.08 -34.95
C SER A 157 3.64 16.84 -36.23
N VAL A 158 4.02 16.13 -37.30
CA VAL A 158 4.32 16.70 -38.62
C VAL A 158 3.31 16.20 -39.65
N GLU A 159 3.36 16.79 -40.84
CA GLU A 159 2.54 16.36 -41.98
C GLU A 159 2.82 14.88 -42.32
N HIS A 160 1.74 14.12 -42.52
CA HIS A 160 1.76 12.68 -42.77
C HIS A 160 0.57 12.28 -43.66
N ASP A 161 0.75 11.19 -44.41
CA ASP A 161 -0.18 10.79 -45.47
C ASP A 161 -1.30 9.85 -44.97
N ALA A 162 -1.04 9.10 -43.90
CA ALA A 162 -1.96 8.12 -43.35
C ALA A 162 -1.62 7.71 -41.92
N VAL A 163 -2.54 6.99 -41.28
CA VAL A 163 -2.35 6.32 -39.98
C VAL A 163 -2.49 4.82 -40.16
N VAL A 164 -1.62 4.03 -39.53
CA VAL A 164 -1.66 2.57 -39.58
C VAL A 164 -2.83 2.07 -38.74
N SER A 165 -3.75 1.35 -39.37
CA SER A 165 -4.83 0.63 -38.69
C SER A 165 -4.33 -0.71 -38.13
N ALA A 166 -3.55 -1.45 -38.92
CA ALA A 166 -2.96 -2.72 -38.53
C ALA A 166 -1.70 -3.04 -39.35
N LEU A 167 -0.75 -3.76 -38.75
CA LEU A 167 0.34 -4.41 -39.48
C LEU A 167 0.03 -5.91 -39.54
N ILE A 168 -0.13 -6.44 -40.76
CA ILE A 168 -0.47 -7.84 -41.00
C ILE A 168 0.66 -8.57 -41.76
N PRO A 169 0.74 -9.90 -41.69
CA PRO A 169 1.64 -10.69 -42.54
C PRO A 169 1.43 -10.41 -44.03
N ILE A 170 2.50 -10.57 -44.83
CA ILE A 170 2.53 -10.24 -46.27
C ILE A 170 1.51 -11.06 -47.08
N ASP A 171 1.16 -12.26 -46.62
CA ASP A 171 0.20 -13.17 -47.25
C ASP A 171 -1.27 -12.86 -46.92
N GLN A 172 -1.53 -11.89 -46.04
CA GLN A 172 -2.87 -11.50 -45.65
C GLN A 172 -3.36 -10.25 -46.39
N VAL A 173 -4.67 -10.13 -46.50
CA VAL A 173 -5.34 -9.00 -47.17
C VAL A 173 -5.83 -8.01 -46.12
N CYS A 174 -5.63 -6.72 -46.38
CA CYS A 174 -6.09 -5.67 -45.50
C CYS A 174 -7.62 -5.63 -45.37
N PRO A 175 -8.15 -5.28 -44.18
CA PRO A 175 -9.59 -5.10 -43.98
C PRO A 175 -10.19 -4.05 -44.93
N SER A 176 -11.49 -4.19 -45.23
CA SER A 176 -12.20 -3.21 -46.06
C SER A 176 -12.12 -1.79 -45.48
N GLY A 177 -11.87 -0.80 -46.33
CA GLY A 177 -11.72 0.60 -45.91
C GLY A 177 -10.29 0.99 -45.53
N THR A 178 -9.31 0.10 -45.74
CA THR A 178 -7.88 0.39 -45.55
C THR A 178 -7.11 0.10 -46.85
N GLU A 179 -6.03 0.85 -47.08
CA GLU A 179 -5.12 0.63 -48.20
C GLU A 179 -3.89 -0.16 -47.73
N ALA A 180 -3.36 -1.04 -48.59
CA ALA A 180 -2.24 -1.90 -48.28
C ALA A 180 -0.92 -1.31 -48.78
N PHE A 181 0.04 -1.09 -47.87
CA PHE A 181 1.39 -0.64 -48.17
C PHE A 181 2.41 -1.61 -47.55
N ARG A 182 3.56 -1.78 -48.19
CA ARG A 182 4.62 -2.61 -47.62
C ARG A 182 5.34 -1.84 -46.52
N ASP A 183 5.60 -2.50 -45.40
CA ASP A 183 6.53 -1.94 -44.42
C ASP A 183 7.94 -1.90 -45.02
N ARG A 184 8.59 -0.74 -44.98
CA ARG A 184 9.97 -0.56 -45.45
C ARG A 184 10.97 -1.49 -44.75
N GLN A 185 10.72 -1.87 -43.50
CA GLN A 185 11.57 -2.84 -42.79
C GLN A 185 11.29 -4.30 -43.18
N GLY A 186 10.25 -4.53 -44.00
CA GLY A 186 9.89 -5.86 -44.47
C GLY A 186 9.19 -6.73 -43.42
N LEU A 187 8.67 -6.14 -42.33
CA LEU A 187 7.97 -6.88 -41.28
C LEU A 187 6.57 -7.34 -41.70
N GLY A 188 5.96 -6.69 -42.70
CA GLY A 188 4.62 -7.04 -43.15
C GLY A 188 4.01 -6.07 -44.16
N THR A 189 2.68 -6.14 -44.26
CA THR A 189 1.84 -5.20 -44.99
C THR A 189 1.14 -4.31 -43.97
N ALA A 190 1.38 -2.99 -44.04
CA ALA A 190 0.67 -1.99 -43.26
C ALA A 190 -0.66 -1.66 -43.93
N CYS A 191 -1.75 -1.85 -43.20
CA CYS A 191 -3.09 -1.45 -43.58
C CYS A 191 -3.33 -0.04 -43.03
N VAL A 192 -3.48 0.94 -43.91
CA VAL A 192 -3.50 2.36 -43.53
C VAL A 192 -4.83 3.03 -43.87
N VAL A 193 -5.18 4.06 -43.12
CA VAL A 193 -6.31 4.96 -43.36
C VAL A 193 -5.75 6.34 -43.67
N ARG A 194 -6.16 6.96 -44.78
CA ARG A 194 -5.66 8.28 -45.20
C ARG A 194 -6.01 9.34 -44.16
N SER A 195 -5.07 10.23 -43.85
CA SER A 195 -5.29 11.32 -42.89
C SER A 195 -6.45 12.23 -43.34
N ASP A 196 -6.61 12.45 -44.65
CA ASP A 196 -7.74 13.19 -45.23
C ASP A 196 -9.12 12.52 -45.06
N SER A 197 -9.14 11.24 -44.67
CA SER A 197 -10.37 10.46 -44.46
C SER A 197 -10.70 10.23 -42.98
N ALA A 198 -9.89 10.78 -42.07
CA ALA A 198 -9.99 10.60 -40.63
C ALA A 198 -10.67 11.78 -39.89
N ASP A 199 -11.52 12.55 -40.59
CA ASP A 199 -12.37 13.60 -40.00
C ASP A 199 -13.85 13.14 -40.00
N PRO A 200 -14.52 13.04 -38.84
CA PRO A 200 -15.97 13.21 -38.72
C PRO A 200 -16.38 14.68 -38.49
#